data_AF-A0A1F4TP13-F1
#
_entry.id   AF-A0A1F4TP13-F1
#
_cell.length_a   1.000
_cell.length_b   1.000
_cell.length_c   1.000
_cell.angle_alpha   90.00
_cell.angle_beta   90.00
_cell.angle_gamma   90.00
#
_symmetry.space_group_name_H-M   'P 1'
#
loop_
_entity.id
_entity.type
_entity.pdbx_description
1 polymer ?
#
loop_
_entity_poly.entity_id
_entity_poly.type
_entity_poly.pdbx_seq_one_letter_code
_entity_poly.pdbx_strand_id
1 'polypeptide(L)'
;MKYACLVILLVGALISPPVEAKGDEWRQYRGAWFEISYPDGFSIQENLPSATSDNGFDDVFFLSPDKQITFYVFSPQWSGTPDERIWPNLNAENIIKKFIKEDGEITSTFFVVRAKDGSYWRIIEDQKAEETNTRRTFAFKYKDKQSYEKYRHTYEVFKGSLIQEAD
;
A
#
# COMPACT_ATOMS: atom_id res chain seq x y z
N MET A 1 -36.73 42.71 -37.34
CA MET A 1 -37.14 41.42 -36.73
C MET A 1 -36.46 40.32 -37.54
N LYS A 2 -35.39 39.69 -37.01
CA LYS A 2 -35.40 38.39 -36.28
C LYS A 2 -35.52 37.21 -37.28
N TYR A 3 -34.63 36.23 -37.44
CA TYR A 3 -33.42 35.77 -36.76
C TYR A 3 -32.53 34.96 -37.74
N ALA A 4 -31.21 34.95 -37.50
CA ALA A 4 -30.25 34.03 -38.13
C ALA A 4 -30.21 32.67 -37.38
N CYS A 5 -30.18 31.58 -38.14
CA CYS A 5 -30.01 30.21 -37.65
C CYS A 5 -28.54 29.96 -37.27
N LEU A 6 -28.26 29.78 -35.98
CA LEU A 6 -26.99 29.26 -35.48
C LEU A 6 -27.18 27.77 -35.15
N VAL A 7 -26.58 26.90 -35.95
CA VAL A 7 -26.49 25.46 -35.68
C VAL A 7 -25.26 25.23 -34.81
N ILE A 8 -25.45 24.95 -33.53
CA ILE A 8 -24.39 24.50 -32.62
C ILE A 8 -24.41 22.97 -32.61
N LEU A 9 -23.39 22.36 -33.20
CA LEU A 9 -23.07 20.93 -33.04
C LEU A 9 -22.35 20.75 -31.70
N LEU A 10 -23.09 20.33 -30.68
CA LEU A 10 -22.55 19.87 -29.40
C LEU A 10 -22.03 18.44 -29.57
N VAL A 11 -20.71 18.29 -29.70
CA VAL A 11 -20.04 17.00 -29.53
C VAL A 11 -20.04 16.68 -28.04
N GLY A 12 -20.97 15.82 -27.62
CA GLY A 12 -21.01 15.30 -26.26
C GLY A 12 -19.81 14.39 -26.02
N ALA A 13 -18.79 14.91 -25.33
CA ALA A 13 -17.80 14.05 -24.70
C ALA A 13 -18.53 13.20 -23.65
N LEU A 14 -18.52 11.88 -23.83
CA LEU A 14 -18.91 10.94 -22.78
C LEU A 14 -17.89 11.07 -21.65
N ILE A 15 -18.15 12.01 -20.74
CA ILE A 15 -17.50 12.04 -19.44
C ILE A 15 -18.13 10.88 -18.70
N SER A 16 -17.47 9.72 -18.71
CA SER A 16 -17.81 8.65 -17.78
C SER A 16 -17.81 9.26 -16.38
N PRO A 17 -18.87 9.07 -15.57
CA PRO A 17 -18.82 9.51 -14.19
C PRO A 17 -17.59 8.84 -13.53
N PRO A 18 -16.92 9.52 -12.59
CA PRO A 18 -15.95 8.83 -11.76
C PRO A 18 -16.65 7.60 -11.21
N VAL A 19 -16.04 6.43 -11.37
CA VAL A 19 -16.46 5.24 -10.63
C VAL A 19 -16.29 5.61 -9.17
N GLU A 20 -17.39 6.05 -8.57
CA GLU A 20 -17.49 6.34 -7.16
C GLU A 20 -17.34 4.98 -6.48
N ALA A 21 -16.23 4.82 -5.75
CA ALA A 21 -15.95 3.59 -5.02
C ALA A 21 -17.16 3.31 -4.13
N LYS A 22 -17.82 2.18 -4.40
CA LYS A 22 -19.03 1.78 -3.71
C LYS A 22 -18.66 1.36 -2.28
N GLY A 23 -18.74 2.30 -1.34
CA GLY A 23 -18.73 2.09 0.11
C GLY A 23 -17.36 1.88 0.75
N ASP A 24 -17.20 2.43 1.96
CA ASP A 24 -16.10 2.16 2.91
C ASP A 24 -16.15 0.73 3.47
N GLU A 25 -16.53 -0.26 2.65
CA GLU A 25 -16.59 -1.66 3.08
C GLU A 25 -15.17 -2.23 3.11
N TRP A 26 -14.84 -2.91 4.21
CA TRP A 26 -13.56 -3.54 4.42
C TRP A 26 -13.70 -5.05 4.35
N ARG A 27 -12.75 -5.70 3.67
CA ARG A 27 -12.60 -7.15 3.66
C ARG A 27 -11.42 -7.54 4.52
N GLN A 28 -11.42 -8.77 5.01
CA GLN A 28 -10.27 -9.35 5.70
C GLN A 28 -9.47 -10.24 4.75
N TYR A 29 -8.15 -10.14 4.84
CA TYR A 29 -7.21 -11.08 4.27
C TYR A 29 -6.53 -11.84 5.41
N ARG A 30 -6.39 -13.16 5.23
CA ARG A 30 -5.69 -14.03 6.16
C ARG A 30 -4.38 -14.48 5.52
N GLY A 31 -3.27 -13.97 6.05
CA GLY A 31 -1.93 -14.48 5.75
C GLY A 31 -1.63 -15.75 6.54
N ALA A 32 -0.38 -16.20 6.51
CA ALA A 32 0.04 -17.37 7.27
C ALA A 32 -0.03 -17.16 8.79
N TRP A 33 0.41 -15.98 9.24
CA TRP A 33 0.56 -15.62 10.66
C TRP A 33 -0.05 -14.26 10.98
N PHE A 34 -0.96 -13.79 10.14
CA PHE A 34 -1.61 -12.52 10.37
C PHE A 34 -2.97 -12.43 9.70
N GLU A 35 -3.79 -11.52 10.21
CA GLU A 35 -4.96 -11.00 9.53
C GLU A 35 -4.80 -9.50 9.31
N ILE A 36 -5.34 -9.01 8.19
CA ILE A 36 -5.36 -7.58 7.91
C ILE A 36 -6.62 -7.20 7.14
N SER A 37 -7.19 -6.06 7.48
CA SER A 37 -8.33 -5.50 6.74
C SER A 37 -7.84 -4.67 5.57
N TYR A 38 -8.50 -4.79 4.41
CA TYR A 38 -8.23 -3.99 3.23
C TYR A 38 -9.54 -3.49 2.59
N PRO A 39 -9.52 -2.37 1.82
CA PRO A 39 -10.74 -1.84 1.23
C PRO A 39 -11.33 -2.76 0.15
N ASP A 40 -12.65 -2.79 0.06
CA ASP A 40 -13.35 -3.50 -1.01
C ASP A 40 -12.87 -3.05 -2.41
N GLY A 41 -12.87 -4.00 -3.35
CA GLY A 41 -12.44 -3.76 -4.73
C GLY A 41 -10.93 -3.69 -4.96
N PHE A 42 -10.10 -3.74 -3.91
CA PHE A 42 -8.66 -3.92 -4.09
C PHE A 42 -8.35 -5.34 -4.55
N SER A 43 -7.38 -5.46 -5.46
CA SER A 43 -6.85 -6.75 -5.89
C SER A 43 -5.71 -7.19 -4.98
N ILE A 44 -5.68 -8.47 -4.64
CA ILE A 44 -4.63 -9.06 -3.81
C ILE A 44 -3.59 -9.70 -4.72
N GLN A 45 -2.31 -9.49 -4.40
CA GLN A 45 -1.19 -10.21 -5.01
C GLN A 45 -0.30 -10.77 -3.89
N GLU A 46 -0.47 -12.07 -3.66
CA GLU A 46 0.38 -12.90 -2.80
C GLU A 46 1.80 -12.98 -3.38
N ASN A 47 2.82 -13.00 -2.52
CA ASN A 47 4.20 -12.86 -2.99
C ASN A 47 5.20 -13.81 -2.32
N LEU A 48 5.26 -13.87 -0.98
CA LEU A 48 6.21 -14.68 -0.22
C LEU A 48 5.46 -15.75 0.59
N PRO A 49 5.45 -17.02 0.14
CA PRO A 49 4.92 -18.12 0.93
C PRO A 49 5.62 -18.19 2.29
N SER A 50 4.88 -18.61 3.32
CA SER A 50 5.46 -18.71 4.66
C SER A 50 6.54 -19.77 4.75
N ALA A 51 7.61 -19.47 5.48
CA ALA A 51 8.64 -20.45 5.80
C ALA A 51 8.27 -21.34 7.00
N THR A 52 7.31 -20.94 7.83
CA THR A 52 6.94 -21.63 9.07
C THR A 52 5.51 -22.16 9.08
N SER A 53 4.74 -21.90 8.03
CA SER A 53 3.39 -22.47 7.84
C SER A 53 3.30 -23.14 6.48
N ASP A 54 2.64 -24.29 6.43
CA ASP A 54 2.31 -24.98 5.17
C ASP A 54 1.21 -24.25 4.36
N ASN A 55 0.54 -23.28 4.98
CA ASN A 55 -0.55 -22.51 4.36
C ASN A 55 -0.35 -21.01 4.52
N GLY A 56 -0.60 -20.27 3.44
CA GLY A 56 -0.61 -18.81 3.43
C GLY A 56 0.75 -18.18 3.13
N PHE A 57 0.75 -16.85 3.17
CA PHE A 57 1.89 -16.01 2.79
C PHE A 57 2.29 -15.10 3.95
N ASP A 58 3.59 -14.84 4.08
CA ASP A 58 4.15 -13.91 5.07
C ASP A 58 4.09 -12.47 4.58
N ASP A 59 3.95 -12.24 3.26
CA ASP A 59 3.66 -10.94 2.68
C ASP A 59 2.56 -10.96 1.62
N VAL A 60 2.02 -9.77 1.35
CA VAL A 60 1.02 -9.57 0.31
C VAL A 60 0.97 -8.11 -0.14
N PHE A 61 0.60 -7.89 -1.40
CA PHE A 61 0.29 -6.56 -1.95
C PHE A 61 -1.20 -6.40 -2.17
N PHE A 62 -1.71 -5.19 -1.91
CA PHE A 62 -3.09 -4.79 -2.19
C PHE A 62 -3.09 -3.62 -3.17
N LEU A 63 -3.63 -3.84 -4.36
CA LEU A 63 -3.62 -2.88 -5.46
C LEU A 63 -4.99 -2.21 -5.58
N SER A 64 -5.02 -0.88 -5.62
CA SER A 64 -6.28 -0.16 -5.80
C SER A 64 -6.87 -0.41 -7.20
N PRO A 65 -8.21 -0.40 -7.35
CA PRO A 65 -8.86 -0.64 -8.64
C PRO A 65 -8.48 0.40 -9.70
N ASP A 66 -8.19 1.64 -9.28
CA ASP A 66 -7.72 2.73 -10.15
C ASP A 66 -6.21 2.70 -10.44
N LYS A 67 -5.49 1.70 -9.89
CA LYS A 67 -4.04 1.47 -10.02
C LYS A 67 -3.19 2.66 -9.59
N GLN A 68 -3.73 3.58 -8.80
CA GLN A 68 -2.99 4.75 -8.32
C GLN A 68 -2.10 4.42 -7.13
N ILE A 69 -2.46 3.40 -6.35
CA ILE A 69 -1.73 3.03 -5.14
C ILE A 69 -1.56 1.52 -4.99
N THR A 70 -0.59 1.16 -4.16
CA THR A 70 -0.38 -0.21 -3.69
C THR A 70 0.00 -0.17 -2.21
N PHE A 71 -0.73 -0.93 -1.40
CA PHE A 71 -0.33 -1.23 -0.03
C PHE A 71 0.43 -2.55 0.00
N TYR A 72 1.30 -2.69 0.99
CA TYR A 72 2.07 -3.90 1.25
C TYR A 72 2.13 -4.13 2.75
N VAL A 73 2.09 -5.39 3.14
CA VAL A 73 2.38 -5.85 4.50
C VAL A 73 3.24 -7.11 4.44
N PHE A 74 4.19 -7.21 5.36
CA PHE A 74 4.90 -8.42 5.73
C PHE A 74 4.80 -8.59 7.25
N SER A 75 4.36 -9.75 7.69
CA SER A 75 4.14 -10.06 9.11
C SER A 75 4.22 -11.58 9.34
N PRO A 76 5.41 -12.19 9.22
CA PRO A 76 5.62 -13.61 9.55
C PRO A 76 5.41 -13.88 11.04
N GLN A 77 5.45 -15.16 11.44
CA GLN A 77 5.36 -15.55 12.86
C GLN A 77 6.47 -14.92 13.72
N TRP A 78 7.70 -14.94 13.22
CA TRP A 78 8.90 -14.54 13.95
C TRP A 78 9.69 -13.46 13.20
N SER A 79 11.00 -13.42 13.37
CA SER A 79 11.85 -12.65 12.49
C SER A 79 11.84 -13.32 11.12
N GLY A 80 12.00 -12.48 10.11
CA GLY A 80 12.05 -12.92 8.73
C GLY A 80 12.59 -11.80 7.86
N THR A 81 12.67 -12.08 6.57
CA THR A 81 13.17 -11.12 5.60
C THR A 81 12.07 -10.83 4.59
N PRO A 82 11.55 -9.58 4.56
CA PRO A 82 10.67 -9.13 3.50
C PRO A 82 11.34 -9.29 2.14
N ASP A 83 10.54 -9.41 1.08
CA ASP A 83 11.02 -9.43 -0.29
C ASP A 83 11.99 -8.26 -0.59
N GLU A 84 13.07 -8.56 -1.31
CA GLU A 84 14.12 -7.57 -1.59
C GLU A 84 13.61 -6.33 -2.36
N ARG A 85 12.54 -6.49 -3.15
CA ARG A 85 11.91 -5.41 -3.93
C ARG A 85 11.23 -4.37 -3.04
N ILE A 86 11.01 -4.69 -1.76
CA ILE A 86 10.47 -3.74 -0.79
C ILE A 86 11.49 -2.70 -0.37
N TRP A 87 12.79 -2.98 -0.47
CA TRP A 87 13.80 -2.00 -0.14
C TRP A 87 13.94 -0.93 -1.24
N PRO A 88 14.48 0.27 -0.92
CA PRO A 88 14.80 1.27 -1.93
C PRO A 88 15.74 0.72 -3.01
N ASN A 89 15.32 0.75 -4.26
CA ASN A 89 16.16 0.40 -5.40
C ASN A 89 16.88 1.65 -5.91
N LEU A 90 18.14 1.83 -5.49
CA LEU A 90 18.93 3.03 -5.79
C LEU A 90 19.23 3.25 -7.28
N ASN A 91 19.01 2.24 -8.13
CA ASN A 91 19.11 2.42 -9.59
C ASN A 91 17.89 3.18 -10.12
N ALA A 92 16.70 2.93 -9.58
CA ALA A 92 15.42 3.47 -10.06
C ALA A 92 14.79 4.55 -9.16
N GLU A 93 15.19 4.64 -7.90
CA GLU A 93 14.60 5.50 -6.88
C GLU A 93 15.67 6.42 -6.25
N ASN A 94 15.24 7.59 -5.78
CA ASN A 94 15.98 8.46 -4.89
C ASN A 94 15.40 8.34 -3.48
N ILE A 95 16.27 8.17 -2.47
CA ILE A 95 15.87 8.30 -1.06
C ILE A 95 15.74 9.79 -0.75
N ILE A 96 14.52 10.22 -0.44
CA ILE A 96 14.21 11.61 -0.07
C ILE A 96 14.38 11.78 1.45
N LYS A 97 14.00 10.76 2.21
CA LYS A 97 14.17 10.74 3.66
C LYS A 97 14.48 9.33 4.15
N LYS A 98 15.40 9.22 5.09
CA LYS A 98 15.62 8.03 5.92
C LYS A 98 15.71 8.47 7.37
N PHE A 99 15.05 7.77 8.27
CA PHE A 99 15.24 7.95 9.70
C PHE A 99 14.96 6.66 10.46
N ILE A 100 15.54 6.56 11.65
CA ILE A 100 15.38 5.44 12.56
C ILE A 100 14.74 6.00 13.83
N LYS A 101 13.76 5.27 14.36
CA LYS A 101 13.17 5.52 15.68
C LYS A 101 13.38 4.27 16.53
N GLU A 102 13.93 4.47 17.72
CA GLU A 102 14.01 3.45 18.76
C GLU A 102 12.89 3.72 19.78
N ASP A 103 12.18 2.68 20.19
CA ASP A 103 11.07 2.74 21.14
C ASP A 103 11.08 1.49 22.01
N GLY A 104 11.80 1.56 23.13
CA GLY A 104 12.16 0.37 23.90
C GLY A 104 12.98 -0.60 23.04
N GLU A 105 12.50 -1.84 22.92
CA GLU A 105 13.12 -2.91 22.15
C GLU A 105 12.79 -2.85 20.64
N ILE A 106 11.89 -1.95 20.23
CA ILE A 106 11.45 -1.84 18.86
C ILE A 106 12.32 -0.83 18.10
N THR A 107 13.00 -1.30 17.06
CA THR A 107 13.68 -0.45 16.09
C THR A 107 12.82 -0.30 14.84
N SER A 108 12.44 0.93 14.53
CA SER A 108 11.66 1.28 13.33
C SER A 108 12.53 2.06 12.34
N THR A 109 12.70 1.52 11.13
CA THR A 109 13.37 2.21 10.02
C THR A 109 12.35 2.70 9.00
N PHE A 110 12.44 3.98 8.67
CA PHE A 110 11.53 4.63 7.73
C PHE A 110 12.27 5.12 6.49
N PHE A 111 11.67 4.91 5.33
CA PHE A 111 12.11 5.48 4.06
C PHE A 111 10.96 6.24 3.40
N VAL A 112 11.28 7.41 2.85
CA VAL A 112 10.46 8.07 1.83
C VAL A 112 11.30 8.10 0.56
N VAL A 113 10.79 7.46 -0.48
CA VAL A 113 11.49 7.35 -1.77
C VAL A 113 10.62 7.89 -2.89
N ARG A 114 11.28 8.36 -3.93
CA ARG A 114 10.65 8.83 -5.17
C ARG A 114 11.32 8.16 -6.35
N ALA A 115 10.53 7.66 -7.30
CA ALA A 115 11.04 7.16 -8.56
C ALA A 115 11.79 8.27 -9.33
N LYS A 116 12.94 7.94 -9.93
CA LYS A 116 13.76 8.90 -10.69
C LYS A 116 13.06 9.43 -11.94
N ASP A 117 12.21 8.62 -12.55
CA ASP A 117 11.35 9.01 -13.68
C ASP A 117 10.10 9.81 -13.23
N GLY A 118 9.91 10.00 -11.93
CA GLY A 118 8.78 10.72 -11.35
C GLY A 118 7.45 9.95 -11.36
N SER A 119 7.45 8.66 -11.70
CA SER A 119 6.23 7.85 -11.85
C SER A 119 5.50 7.52 -10.55
N TYR A 120 6.21 7.49 -9.41
CA TYR A 120 5.62 7.23 -8.11
C TYR A 120 6.48 7.72 -6.94
N TRP A 121 5.87 7.67 -5.77
CA TRP A 121 6.48 7.77 -4.45
C TRP A 121 6.17 6.50 -3.65
N ARG A 122 6.99 6.23 -2.65
CA ARG A 122 6.73 5.14 -1.71
C ARG A 122 7.22 5.50 -0.31
N ILE A 123 6.41 5.15 0.67
CA ILE A 123 6.76 5.17 2.08
C ILE A 123 6.96 3.73 2.51
N ILE A 124 8.08 3.42 3.15
CA ILE A 124 8.40 2.10 3.69
C ILE A 124 8.67 2.26 5.17
N GLU A 125 8.09 1.37 5.96
CA GLU A 125 8.27 1.30 7.40
C GLU A 125 8.59 -0.15 7.77
N ASP A 126 9.77 -0.39 8.31
CA ASP A 126 10.21 -1.68 8.81
C ASP A 126 10.39 -1.60 10.32
N GLN A 127 9.69 -2.44 11.06
CA GLN A 127 9.78 -2.52 12.51
C GLN A 127 10.30 -3.88 12.92
N LYS A 128 11.31 -3.89 13.78
CA LYS A 128 11.94 -5.08 14.34
C LYS A 128 11.95 -4.99 15.86
N ALA A 129 11.58 -6.06 16.54
CA ALA A 129 11.82 -6.24 17.96
C ALA A 129 12.78 -7.42 18.12
N GLU A 130 14.04 -7.14 18.48
CA GLU A 130 15.08 -8.17 18.55
C GLU A 130 14.84 -9.12 19.72
N GLU A 131 14.33 -8.65 20.86
CA GLU A 131 14.10 -9.48 22.05
C GLU A 131 12.96 -10.48 21.87
N THR A 132 11.86 -10.05 21.26
CA THR A 132 10.74 -10.96 20.93
C THR A 132 10.93 -11.66 19.58
N ASN A 133 12.03 -11.38 18.88
CA ASN A 133 12.33 -11.93 17.56
C ASN A 133 11.15 -11.75 16.60
N THR A 134 10.59 -10.54 16.50
CA THR A 134 9.47 -10.23 15.60
C THR A 134 9.85 -9.14 14.60
N ARG A 135 9.23 -9.20 13.41
CA ARG A 135 9.40 -8.17 12.39
C ARG A 135 8.12 -7.95 11.62
N ARG A 136 7.79 -6.69 11.35
CA ARG A 136 6.74 -6.31 10.41
C ARG A 136 7.19 -5.20 9.49
N THR A 137 6.75 -5.25 8.25
CA THR A 137 7.07 -4.21 7.26
C THR A 137 5.80 -3.79 6.56
N PHE A 138 5.61 -2.48 6.45
CA PHE A 138 4.54 -1.90 5.64
C PHE A 138 5.12 -1.03 4.54
N ALA A 139 4.44 -0.98 3.40
CA ALA A 139 4.72 0.04 2.40
C ALA A 139 3.46 0.62 1.77
N PHE A 140 3.54 1.90 1.43
CA PHE A 140 2.51 2.63 0.69
C PHE A 140 3.15 3.26 -0.54
N LYS A 141 2.91 2.65 -1.70
CA LYS A 141 3.28 3.19 -3.01
C LYS A 141 2.12 4.00 -3.58
N TYR A 142 2.38 5.20 -4.07
CA TYR A 142 1.36 6.07 -4.66
C TYR A 142 1.93 6.88 -5.83
N LYS A 143 1.10 7.16 -6.82
CA LYS A 143 1.52 7.87 -8.03
C LYS A 143 1.90 9.33 -7.77
N ASP A 144 1.04 10.06 -7.06
CA ASP A 144 1.15 11.50 -6.89
C ASP A 144 0.50 11.99 -5.58
N LYS A 145 0.58 13.30 -5.32
CA LYS A 145 0.01 13.92 -4.13
C LYS A 145 -1.50 13.71 -4.01
N GLN A 146 -2.23 13.75 -5.13
CA GLN A 146 -3.68 13.54 -5.10
C GLN A 146 -4.02 12.12 -4.65
N SER A 147 -3.28 11.13 -5.16
CA SER A 147 -3.39 9.73 -4.76
C SER A 147 -3.02 9.55 -3.29
N TYR A 148 -1.97 10.21 -2.82
CA TYR A 148 -1.59 10.20 -1.40
C TYR A 148 -2.71 10.73 -0.50
N GLU A 149 -3.22 11.94 -0.76
CA GLU A 149 -4.25 12.54 0.09
C GLU A 149 -5.57 11.75 0.04
N LYS A 150 -5.90 11.14 -1.12
CA LYS A 150 -7.08 10.28 -1.26
C LYS A 150 -6.99 9.03 -0.35
N TYR A 151 -5.81 8.40 -0.24
CA TYR A 151 -5.67 7.08 0.38
C TYR A 151 -4.91 7.06 1.70
N ARG A 152 -4.32 8.18 2.17
CA ARG A 152 -3.51 8.22 3.40
C ARG A 152 -4.27 7.72 4.64
N HIS A 153 -5.53 8.11 4.80
CA HIS A 153 -6.32 7.70 5.95
C HIS A 153 -6.70 6.21 5.84
N THR A 154 -7.05 5.77 4.64
CA THR A 154 -7.25 4.34 4.33
C THR A 154 -6.00 3.52 4.67
N TYR A 155 -4.81 4.02 4.35
CA TYR A 155 -3.55 3.34 4.68
C TYR A 155 -3.31 3.25 6.20
N GLU A 156 -3.64 4.30 6.96
CA GLU A 156 -3.56 4.29 8.42
C GLU A 156 -4.48 3.23 9.03
N VAL A 157 -5.73 3.12 8.55
CA VAL A 157 -6.68 2.07 8.98
C VAL A 157 -6.19 0.68 8.60
N PHE A 158 -5.70 0.50 7.36
CA PHE A 158 -5.10 -0.75 6.89
C PHE A 158 -3.99 -1.22 7.83
N LYS A 159 -3.01 -0.35 8.11
CA LYS A 159 -1.91 -0.66 9.04
C LYS A 159 -2.42 -0.99 10.45
N GLY A 160 -3.36 -0.19 10.97
CA GLY A 160 -3.91 -0.35 12.31
C GLY A 160 -4.75 -1.61 12.49
N SER A 161 -5.17 -2.23 11.40
CA SER A 161 -5.96 -3.47 11.41
C SER A 161 -5.14 -4.76 11.43
N LEU A 162 -3.80 -4.66 11.37
CA LEU A 162 -2.93 -5.84 11.43
C LEU A 162 -3.09 -6.53 12.80
N ILE A 163 -3.52 -7.78 12.76
CA ILE A 163 -3.48 -8.71 13.89
C ILE A 163 -2.44 -9.75 13.53
N GLN A 164 -1.36 -9.81 14.32
CA GLN A 164 -0.35 -10.86 14.18
C GLN A 164 -0.74 -12.02 15.06
N GLU A 165 -0.73 -13.21 14.49
CA GLU A 165 -0.96 -14.47 15.19
C GLU A 165 0.42 -15.05 15.54
N ALA A 166 0.70 -15.16 16.83
CA ALA A 166 1.86 -15.86 17.38
C ALA A 166 1.37 -16.83 18.47
N ASP A 167 2.09 -17.92 18.66
CA ASP A 167 1.85 -18.92 19.70
C ASP A 167 2.27 -18.46 21.11
#